data_AF-A0A9P8EXZ4-F1
#
_entry.id   AF-A0A9P8EXZ4-F1
#
_cell.length_a   1.000
_cell.length_b   1.000
_cell.length_c   1.000
_cell.angle_alpha   90.00
_cell.angle_beta   90.00
_cell.angle_gamma   90.00
#
_symmetry.space_group_name_H-M   'P 1'
#
loop_
_entity.id
_entity.type
_entity.pdbx_description
1 polymer ?
#
loop_
_entity_poly.entity_id
_entity_poly.type
_entity_poly.pdbx_seq_one_letter_code
_entity_poly.pdbx_strand_id
1 'polypeptide(L)'
;VSCGKGLFNAGCGAALNTVGQDWGTLLSSIVVALISLGGQLLAFVLLRFRLSRIYRPKSYLVAERERVPAPPHGVWQWIIPLFRTPNQIFIEKCGLDAYFFLRFLRMLLKIFVPLSVVILPILLPINKLSCSDCTVGPDQLGWRNIPASHSQRTWAHLVLAVLTI
;
A
#
# COMPACT_ATOMS: atom_id res chain seq x y z
N VAL A 1 -23.34 0.07 23.95
CA VAL A 1 -23.43 -1.31 24.50
C VAL A 1 -23.00 -1.23 25.96
N SER A 2 -23.93 -1.48 26.89
CA SER A 2 -23.67 -1.35 28.33
C SER A 2 -22.85 -2.57 28.80
N CYS A 3 -21.67 -2.33 29.37
CA CYS A 3 -20.80 -3.39 29.86
C CYS A 3 -21.37 -3.93 31.19
N GLY A 4 -21.70 -5.22 31.22
CA GLY A 4 -22.25 -5.87 32.41
C GLY A 4 -21.30 -5.82 33.60
N LYS A 5 -21.78 -5.33 34.74
CA LYS A 5 -21.04 -5.32 36.01
C LYS A 5 -21.12 -6.72 36.63
N GLY A 6 -20.18 -7.60 36.31
CA GLY A 6 -20.11 -8.96 36.86
C GLY A 6 -18.68 -9.47 37.03
N LEU A 7 -18.54 -10.57 37.78
CA LEU A 7 -17.27 -11.21 38.18
C LEU A 7 -16.37 -11.63 37.01
N PHE A 8 -16.94 -11.80 35.80
CA PHE A 8 -16.22 -11.99 34.55
C PHE A 8 -16.02 -10.67 33.79
N ASN A 9 -15.59 -9.62 34.49
CA ASN A 9 -15.11 -8.39 33.84
C ASN A 9 -13.72 -8.66 33.24
N ALA A 10 -13.66 -9.49 32.21
CA ALA A 10 -12.57 -9.41 31.25
C ALA A 10 -12.67 -8.00 30.69
N GLY A 11 -11.69 -7.13 30.94
CA GLY A 11 -11.67 -5.70 30.58
C GLY A 11 -11.87 -5.46 29.08
N CYS A 12 -13.09 -5.71 28.61
CA CYS A 12 -13.43 -5.87 27.21
C CYS A 12 -13.49 -4.48 26.61
N GLY A 13 -12.41 -4.09 25.95
CA GLY A 13 -12.28 -2.77 25.30
C GLY A 13 -11.73 -1.66 26.19
N ALA A 14 -11.38 -1.90 27.47
CA ALA A 14 -10.78 -0.86 28.32
C ALA A 14 -9.43 -0.36 27.78
N ALA A 15 -8.60 -1.26 27.24
CA ALA A 15 -7.32 -0.91 26.62
C ALA A 15 -7.46 -0.13 25.30
N LEU A 16 -8.65 -0.10 24.69
CA LEU A 16 -8.88 0.64 23.45
C LEU A 16 -9.52 2.02 23.68
N ASN A 17 -10.18 2.23 24.80
CA ASN A 17 -10.69 3.56 25.18
C ASN A 17 -9.57 4.47 25.72
N THR A 18 -8.43 3.91 26.11
CA THR A 18 -7.34 4.65 26.78
C THR A 18 -6.19 5.05 25.86
N VAL A 19 -6.09 4.47 24.65
CA VAL A 19 -5.02 4.79 23.70
C VAL A 19 -5.59 4.79 22.26
N GLY A 20 -6.08 5.94 21.82
CA GLY A 20 -6.33 6.19 20.39
C GLY A 20 -5.03 6.55 19.67
N GLN A 21 -4.88 6.19 18.40
CA GLN A 21 -3.80 6.68 17.56
C GLN A 21 -4.11 8.09 17.07
N ASP A 22 -3.24 9.03 17.43
CA ASP A 22 -3.28 10.40 16.92
C ASP A 22 -2.65 10.51 15.52
N TRP A 23 -3.02 11.57 14.79
CA TRP A 23 -2.38 11.92 13.52
C TRP A 23 -0.87 12.10 13.64
N GLY A 24 -0.38 12.54 14.81
CA GLY A 24 1.05 12.66 15.09
C GLY A 24 1.80 11.32 15.03
N THR A 25 1.19 10.26 15.56
CA THR A 25 1.78 8.90 15.57
C THR A 25 1.80 8.28 14.17
N LEU A 26 0.79 8.57 13.34
CA LEU A 26 0.81 8.17 11.94
C LEU A 26 1.88 8.91 11.15
N LEU A 27 1.95 10.24 11.30
CA LEU A 27 2.95 11.04 10.61
C LEU A 27 4.37 10.65 11.02
N SER A 28 4.63 10.41 12.30
CA SER A 28 5.94 9.94 12.77
C SER A 28 6.28 8.57 12.18
N SER A 29 5.33 7.64 12.13
CA SER A 29 5.53 6.32 11.53
C SER A 29 5.81 6.39 10.03
N ILE A 30 5.10 7.25 9.29
CA ILE A 30 5.34 7.49 7.86
C ILE A 30 6.73 8.09 7.64
N VAL A 31 7.13 9.07 8.46
CA VAL A 31 8.46 9.69 8.37
C VAL A 31 9.56 8.65 8.61
N VAL A 32 9.45 7.84 9.67
CA VAL A 32 10.42 6.78 9.96
C VAL A 32 10.47 5.76 8.81
N ALA A 33 9.31 5.36 8.27
CA ALA A 33 9.24 4.44 7.14
C ALA A 33 9.90 5.02 5.88
N LEU A 34 9.68 6.30 5.56
CA LEU A 34 10.31 6.97 4.42
C LEU A 34 11.82 7.12 4.58
N ILE A 35 12.30 7.43 5.79
CA ILE A 35 13.74 7.48 6.08
C ILE A 35 14.37 6.09 5.91
N SER A 36 13.73 5.06 6.45
CA SER A 36 14.19 3.67 6.33
C SER A 36 14.26 3.22 4.86
N LEU A 37 13.17 3.45 4.11
CA LEU A 37 13.10 3.15 2.67
C LEU A 37 14.16 3.93 1.89
N GLY A 38 14.33 5.23 2.17
CA GLY A 38 15.32 6.08 1.55
C GLY A 38 16.75 5.60 1.81
N GLY A 39 17.06 5.21 3.05
CA GLY A 39 18.35 4.65 3.44
C GLY A 39 18.64 3.32 2.75
N GLN A 40 17.66 2.41 2.71
CA GLN A 40 17.79 1.12 2.01
C GLN A 40 17.93 1.30 0.49
N LEU A 41 17.16 2.20 -0.12
CA LEU A 41 17.27 2.53 -1.54
C LEU A 41 18.61 3.19 -1.87
N LEU A 42 19.09 4.11 -1.02
CA LEU A 42 20.39 4.75 -1.18
C LEU A 42 21.53 3.72 -1.09
N ALA A 43 21.49 2.84 -0.08
CA ALA A 43 22.44 1.74 0.05
C ALA A 43 22.41 0.85 -1.19
N PHE A 44 21.22 0.44 -1.66
CA PHE A 44 21.06 -0.35 -2.88
C PHE A 44 21.64 0.36 -4.12
N VAL A 45 21.39 1.66 -4.28
CA VAL A 45 21.92 2.45 -5.39
C VAL A 45 23.44 2.58 -5.32
N LEU A 46 24.02 2.82 -4.14
CA LEU A 46 25.48 2.86 -3.95
C LEU A 46 26.12 1.51 -4.25
N LEU A 47 25.54 0.39 -3.78
CA LEU A 47 25.99 -0.95 -4.12
C LEU A 47 25.88 -1.22 -5.63
N ARG A 48 24.78 -0.80 -6.27
CA ARG A 48 24.57 -0.95 -7.72
C ARG A 48 25.62 -0.20 -8.54
N PHE A 49 26.06 0.98 -8.10
CA PHE A 49 27.13 1.72 -8.76
C PHE A 49 28.51 1.13 -8.49
N ARG A 50 28.83 0.79 -7.23
CA ARG A 50 30.15 0.24 -6.83
C ARG A 50 30.38 -1.19 -7.33
N LEU A 51 29.38 -2.06 -7.27
CA LEU A 51 29.44 -3.48 -7.66
C LEU A 51 28.81 -3.71 -9.04
N SER A 52 29.02 -2.79 -9.98
CA SER A 52 28.50 -2.91 -11.35
C SER A 52 28.93 -4.23 -12.02
N ARG A 53 30.10 -4.78 -11.63
CA ARG A 53 30.65 -6.05 -12.11
C ARG A 53 29.83 -7.30 -11.71
N ILE A 54 29.21 -7.30 -10.52
CA ILE A 54 28.34 -8.40 -10.04
C ILE A 54 26.87 -8.17 -10.43
N TYR A 55 26.41 -6.92 -10.48
CA TYR A 55 25.02 -6.57 -10.78
C TYR A 55 24.72 -6.47 -12.30
N ARG A 56 25.74 -6.45 -13.18
CA ARG A 56 25.58 -6.41 -14.65
C ARG A 56 26.34 -7.51 -15.43
N PRO A 57 26.36 -8.79 -15.01
CA PRO A 57 27.18 -9.81 -15.69
C PRO A 57 26.65 -10.11 -17.11
N LYS A 58 25.33 -10.08 -17.30
CA LYS A 58 24.65 -10.32 -18.59
C LYS A 58 24.83 -9.19 -19.63
N SER A 59 25.34 -8.02 -19.23
CA SER A 59 25.55 -6.89 -20.17
C SER A 59 26.82 -7.01 -21.01
N TYR A 60 27.82 -7.75 -20.52
CA TYR A 60 29.15 -7.79 -21.13
C TYR A 60 29.52 -9.16 -21.70
N LEU A 61 29.02 -10.26 -21.10
CA LEU A 61 29.47 -11.63 -21.36
C LEU A 61 28.56 -12.46 -22.30
N VAL A 62 27.49 -11.88 -22.84
CA VAL A 62 26.50 -12.61 -23.67
C VAL A 62 26.41 -12.01 -25.08
N ALA A 63 26.21 -12.86 -26.09
CA ALA A 63 26.13 -12.53 -27.51
C ALA A 63 25.09 -11.43 -27.82
N GLU A 64 25.35 -10.63 -28.85
CA GLU A 64 24.62 -9.39 -29.22
C GLU A 64 23.09 -9.54 -29.24
N ARG A 65 22.56 -10.72 -29.60
CA ARG A 65 21.11 -10.98 -29.63
C ARG A 65 20.45 -11.03 -28.24
N GLU A 66 21.21 -11.35 -27.20
CA GLU A 66 20.72 -11.48 -25.82
C GLU A 66 21.07 -10.28 -24.95
N ARG A 67 21.89 -9.34 -25.45
CA ARG A 67 22.20 -8.10 -24.74
C ARG A 67 20.92 -7.31 -24.49
N VAL A 68 20.69 -6.99 -23.21
CA VAL A 68 19.68 -6.02 -22.80
C VAL A 68 20.38 -4.66 -22.87
N PRO A 69 19.82 -3.66 -23.59
CA PRO A 69 20.44 -2.34 -23.66
C PRO A 69 20.68 -1.81 -22.25
N ALA A 70 21.86 -1.22 -22.02
CA ALA A 70 22.24 -0.74 -20.70
C ALA A 70 21.16 0.23 -20.17
N PRO A 71 20.63 0.01 -18.95
CA PRO A 71 19.66 0.93 -18.38
C PRO A 71 20.26 2.35 -18.35
N PRO A 72 19.49 3.38 -18.71
CA PRO A 72 19.97 4.76 -18.76
C PRO A 72 20.61 5.17 -17.43
N HIS A 73 21.68 5.96 -17.53
CA HIS A 73 22.47 6.42 -16.39
C HIS A 73 21.61 7.38 -15.56
N GLY A 74 21.10 6.93 -14.42
CA GLY A 74 20.36 7.78 -13.49
C GLY A 74 19.78 7.01 -12.32
N VAL A 75 19.70 7.65 -11.15
CA VAL A 75 19.19 7.07 -9.90
C VAL A 75 17.69 6.73 -9.94
N TRP A 76 16.93 7.37 -10.83
CA TRP A 76 15.48 7.11 -11.05
C TRP A 76 15.15 6.69 -12.49
N GLN A 77 16.06 6.93 -13.43
CA GLN A 77 15.85 6.63 -14.85
C GLN A 77 15.77 5.13 -15.15
N TRP A 78 16.25 4.26 -14.25
CA TRP A 78 16.10 2.80 -14.39
C TRP A 78 14.67 2.30 -14.14
N ILE A 79 13.79 3.11 -13.53
CA ILE A 79 12.39 2.74 -13.24
C ILE A 79 11.49 3.02 -14.46
N ILE A 80 11.76 4.09 -15.22
CA ILE A 80 10.96 4.48 -16.39
C ILE A 80 10.85 3.36 -17.45
N PRO A 81 11.93 2.63 -17.79
CA PRO A 81 11.86 1.47 -18.66
C PRO A 81 10.92 0.37 -18.16
N LEU A 82 10.73 0.17 -16.85
CA LEU A 82 9.80 -0.85 -16.34
C LEU A 82 8.34 -0.58 -16.75
N PHE A 83 7.98 0.69 -16.90
CA PHE A 83 6.63 1.11 -17.29
C PHE A 83 6.47 1.28 -18.80
N ARG A 84 7.53 1.68 -19.52
CA ARG A 84 7.48 1.92 -20.97
C ARG A 84 7.80 0.70 -21.84
N THR A 85 8.54 -0.30 -21.33
CA THR A 85 8.99 -1.42 -22.18
C THR A 85 7.81 -2.30 -22.60
N PRO A 86 7.68 -2.64 -23.90
CA PRO A 86 6.60 -3.49 -24.39
C PRO A 86 6.69 -4.92 -23.86
N ASN A 87 5.53 -5.54 -23.62
CA ASN A 87 5.39 -6.86 -23.00
C ASN A 87 6.14 -7.99 -23.75
N GLN A 88 6.28 -7.87 -25.07
CA GLN A 88 6.97 -8.87 -25.91
C GLN A 88 8.46 -8.98 -25.55
N ILE A 89 9.12 -7.87 -25.26
CA ILE A 89 10.54 -7.83 -24.90
C ILE A 89 10.77 -8.49 -23.53
N PHE A 90 9.82 -8.40 -22.60
CA PHE A 90 9.93 -9.05 -21.29
C PHE A 90 9.93 -10.58 -21.39
N ILE A 91 9.13 -11.15 -22.30
CA ILE A 91 9.04 -12.60 -22.49
C ILE A 91 10.38 -13.14 -23.01
N GLU A 92 10.97 -12.48 -24.00
CA GLU A 92 12.23 -12.90 -24.62
C GLU A 92 13.46 -12.71 -23.71
N LYS A 93 13.48 -11.68 -22.85
CA LYS A 93 14.67 -11.31 -22.06
C LYS A 93 14.60 -11.71 -20.57
N CYS A 94 13.42 -11.70 -19.97
CA CYS A 94 13.21 -11.97 -18.54
C CYS A 94 12.51 -13.31 -18.26
N GLY A 95 12.05 -13.99 -19.31
CA GLY A 95 11.31 -15.24 -19.20
C GLY A 95 9.82 -15.06 -18.89
N LEU A 96 9.12 -16.18 -18.96
CA LEU A 96 7.66 -16.24 -18.85
C LEU A 96 7.15 -15.99 -17.42
N ASP A 97 7.86 -16.44 -16.40
CA ASP A 97 7.49 -16.26 -14.98
C ASP A 97 7.51 -14.77 -14.56
N ALA A 98 8.59 -14.05 -14.88
CA ALA A 98 8.70 -12.61 -14.63
C ALA A 98 7.60 -11.81 -15.36
N TYR A 99 7.21 -12.23 -16.57
CA TYR A 99 6.11 -11.64 -17.31
C TYR A 99 4.76 -11.83 -16.58
N PHE A 100 4.46 -13.04 -16.09
CA PHE A 100 3.23 -13.29 -15.34
C PHE A 100 3.18 -12.50 -14.03
N PHE A 101 4.30 -12.40 -13.30
CA PHE A 101 4.39 -11.58 -12.09
C PHE A 101 4.11 -10.09 -12.36
N LEU A 102 4.73 -9.51 -13.38
CA LEU A 102 4.49 -8.10 -13.76
C LEU A 102 3.05 -7.87 -14.27
N ARG A 103 2.51 -8.82 -15.03
CA ARG A 103 1.11 -8.77 -15.49
C ARG A 103 0.15 -8.80 -14.30
N PHE A 104 0.42 -9.64 -13.31
CA PHE A 104 -0.36 -9.72 -12.07
C PHE A 104 -0.31 -8.40 -11.29
N LEU A 105 0.88 -7.85 -11.04
CA LEU A 105 1.02 -6.55 -10.35
C LEU A 105 0.29 -5.41 -11.08
N ARG A 106 0.41 -5.33 -12.41
CA ARG A 106 -0.31 -4.32 -13.20
C ARG A 106 -1.83 -4.53 -13.15
N MET A 107 -2.29 -5.77 -13.13
CA MET A 107 -3.71 -6.09 -12.97
C MET A 107 -4.22 -5.65 -11.60
N LEU A 108 -3.47 -5.95 -10.53
CA LEU A 108 -3.76 -5.49 -9.17
C LEU A 108 -3.87 -3.96 -9.13
N LEU A 109 -2.91 -3.23 -9.67
CA LEU A 109 -2.96 -1.76 -9.70
C LEU A 109 -4.18 -1.26 -10.48
N LYS A 110 -4.51 -1.88 -11.63
CA LYS A 110 -5.68 -1.50 -12.43
C LYS A 110 -7.02 -1.70 -11.71
N ILE A 111 -7.13 -2.68 -10.83
CA ILE A 111 -8.36 -2.89 -10.04
C ILE A 111 -8.38 -2.04 -8.76
N PHE A 112 -7.26 -1.93 -8.05
CA PHE A 112 -7.18 -1.23 -6.76
C PHE A 112 -7.27 0.31 -6.92
N VAL A 113 -6.75 0.87 -8.01
CA VAL A 113 -6.77 2.32 -8.23
C VAL A 113 -8.20 2.86 -8.38
N PRO A 114 -9.03 2.42 -9.35
CA PRO A 114 -10.40 2.92 -9.46
C PRO A 114 -11.23 2.58 -8.21
N LEU A 115 -10.99 1.42 -7.62
CA LEU A 115 -11.65 1.01 -6.38
C LEU A 115 -11.36 1.97 -5.23
N SER A 116 -10.10 2.37 -5.03
CA SER A 116 -9.74 3.32 -3.98
C SER A 116 -10.31 4.72 -4.22
N VAL A 117 -10.37 5.16 -5.49
CA VAL A 117 -10.98 6.44 -5.88
C VAL A 117 -12.48 6.47 -5.63
N VAL A 118 -13.19 5.35 -5.71
CA VAL A 118 -14.62 5.27 -5.40
C VAL A 118 -14.86 5.09 -3.90
N ILE A 119 -14.14 4.17 -3.26
CA ILE A 119 -14.39 3.80 -1.86
C ILE A 119 -14.02 4.94 -0.90
N LEU A 120 -12.82 5.50 -1.02
CA LEU A 120 -12.31 6.47 -0.04
C LEU A 120 -13.19 7.74 0.10
N PRO A 121 -13.60 8.44 -0.97
CA PRO A 121 -14.41 9.64 -0.83
C PRO A 121 -15.82 9.38 -0.31
N ILE A 122 -16.33 8.15 -0.42
CA ILE A 122 -17.65 7.79 0.10
C ILE A 122 -17.53 7.37 1.58
N LEU A 123 -16.56 6.52 1.91
CA LEU A 123 -16.44 5.93 3.24
C LEU A 123 -15.91 6.89 4.30
N LEU A 124 -14.94 7.73 3.94
CA LEU A 124 -14.32 8.69 4.86
C LEU A 124 -15.33 9.68 5.46
N PRO A 125 -16.18 10.39 4.68
CA PRO A 125 -17.15 11.31 5.24
C PRO A 125 -18.25 10.59 6.03
N ILE A 126 -18.73 9.43 5.56
CA ILE A 126 -19.77 8.67 6.26
C ILE A 126 -19.29 8.24 7.65
N ASN A 127 -18.05 7.73 7.75
CA ASN A 127 -17.48 7.31 9.02
C ASN A 127 -17.23 8.52 9.94
N LYS A 128 -16.67 9.61 9.40
CA LYS A 128 -16.45 10.85 10.16
C LYS A 128 -17.74 11.44 10.73
N LEU A 129 -18.82 11.48 9.96
CA LEU A 129 -20.11 12.02 10.39
C LEU A 129 -20.87 11.11 11.39
N SER A 130 -20.49 9.83 11.47
CA SER A 130 -21.15 8.84 12.33
C SER A 130 -20.52 8.77 13.72
N CYS A 131 -19.34 9.34 13.88
CA CYS A 131 -18.65 9.47 15.14
C CYS A 131 -19.15 10.71 15.91
N SER A 132 -19.81 10.51 17.06
CA SER A 132 -20.25 11.60 17.95
C SER A 132 -19.27 11.88 19.10
N ASP A 133 -18.64 10.84 19.65
CA ASP A 133 -17.85 10.93 20.90
C ASP A 133 -16.44 10.30 20.77
N CYS A 134 -15.87 10.23 19.57
CA CYS A 134 -14.55 9.61 19.36
C CYS A 134 -13.40 10.62 19.38
N THR A 135 -12.21 10.10 19.67
CA THR A 135 -10.96 10.87 19.64
C THR A 135 -10.65 11.38 18.23
N VAL A 136 -10.17 12.62 18.14
CA VAL A 136 -9.82 13.26 16.86
C VAL A 136 -8.55 12.62 16.32
N GLY A 137 -8.70 11.69 15.38
CA GLY A 137 -7.58 10.92 14.84
C GLY A 137 -7.95 10.13 13.59
N PRO A 138 -7.01 9.36 13.03
CA PRO A 138 -7.32 8.31 12.05
C PRO A 138 -8.35 7.31 12.54
N ASP A 139 -8.40 7.05 13.86
CA ASP A 139 -9.31 6.07 14.44
C ASP A 139 -10.77 6.40 14.16
N GLN A 140 -11.14 7.69 14.14
CA GLN A 140 -12.51 8.14 13.84
C GLN A 140 -12.99 7.73 12.44
N LEU A 141 -12.07 7.41 11.51
CA LEU A 141 -12.39 6.98 10.16
C LEU A 141 -12.69 5.47 10.07
N GLY A 142 -12.49 4.73 11.16
CA GLY A 142 -12.76 3.29 11.23
C GLY A 142 -14.24 2.98 11.47
N TRP A 143 -14.69 1.84 10.92
CA TRP A 143 -16.06 1.31 11.10
C TRP A 143 -16.48 1.19 12.57
N ARG A 144 -15.54 0.87 13.46
CA ARG A 144 -15.79 0.57 14.87
C ARG A 144 -16.50 1.69 15.61
N ASN A 145 -16.36 2.93 15.15
CA ASN A 145 -16.84 4.12 15.84
C ASN A 145 -18.31 4.48 15.53
N ILE A 146 -19.04 3.62 14.80
CA ILE A 146 -20.44 3.84 14.48
C ILE A 146 -21.32 3.38 15.67
N PRO A 147 -22.05 4.28 16.35
CA PRO A 147 -22.92 3.90 17.46
C PRO A 147 -24.16 3.15 16.98
N ALA A 148 -24.73 2.29 17.84
CA ALA A 148 -25.91 1.49 17.51
C ALA A 148 -27.14 2.33 17.11
N SER A 149 -27.20 3.61 17.54
CA SER A 149 -28.22 4.58 17.14
C SER A 149 -28.16 4.94 15.65
N HIS A 150 -26.99 4.87 15.01
CA HIS A 150 -26.77 5.16 13.59
C HIS A 150 -26.53 3.89 12.76
N SER A 151 -27.14 2.76 13.16
CA SER A 151 -27.01 1.47 12.47
C SER A 151 -27.33 1.55 10.97
N GLN A 152 -28.27 2.41 10.55
CA GLN A 152 -28.64 2.59 9.14
C GLN A 152 -27.46 2.98 8.23
N ARG A 153 -26.43 3.66 8.76
CA ARG A 153 -25.27 4.09 7.95
C ARG A 153 -24.30 2.96 7.60
N THR A 154 -24.39 1.83 8.31
CA THR A 154 -23.60 0.62 8.00
C THR A 154 -24.00 -0.02 6.67
N TRP A 155 -25.24 0.20 6.20
CA TRP A 155 -25.70 -0.25 4.89
C TRP A 155 -24.91 0.36 3.75
N ALA A 156 -24.38 1.59 3.91
CA ALA A 156 -23.59 2.24 2.87
C ALA A 156 -22.34 1.42 2.51
N HIS A 157 -21.71 0.78 3.49
CA HIS A 157 -20.57 -0.09 3.26
C HIS A 157 -20.96 -1.40 2.59
N LEU A 158 -22.12 -1.97 2.93
CA LEU A 158 -22.64 -3.18 2.29
C LEU A 158 -22.96 -2.90 0.82
N VAL A 159 -23.65 -1.80 0.53
CA VAL A 159 -23.95 -1.36 -0.84
C VAL A 159 -22.67 -1.11 -1.62
N LEU A 160 -21.69 -0.44 -1.01
CA LEU A 160 -20.39 -0.20 -1.63
C LEU A 160 -19.66 -1.51 -1.94
N ALA A 161 -19.64 -2.47 -1.01
CA ALA A 161 -19.04 -3.78 -1.22
C ALA A 161 -19.70 -4.53 -2.39
N VAL A 162 -21.03 -4.52 -2.45
CA VAL A 162 -21.81 -5.13 -3.54
C VAL A 162 -21.57 -4.44 -4.88
N LEU A 163 -21.43 -3.11 -4.89
CA LEU A 163 -21.15 -2.34 -6.10
C LEU A 163 -19.74 -2.59 -6.66
N THR A 164 -18.80 -2.95 -5.80
CA THR A 164 -17.38 -3.14 -6.16
C THR A 164 -16.98 -4.59 -6.48
N ILE A 165 -17.85 -5.55 -6.17
CA ILE A 165 -17.74 -6.96 -6.57
C ILE A 165 -18.04 -7.10 -8.06
#